data_AF-A0A9E4ZRQ0-F1
#
_entry.id   AF-A0A9E4ZRQ0-F1
#
_cell.length_a   1.000
_cell.length_b   1.000
_cell.length_c   1.000
_cell.angle_alpha   90.00
_cell.angle_beta   90.00
_cell.angle_gamma   90.00
#
_symmetry.space_group_name_H-M   'P 1'
#
loop_
_entity.id
_entity.type
_entity.pdbx_description
1 polymer ?
#
loop_
_entity_poly.entity_id
_entity_poly.type
_entity_poly.pdbx_seq_one_letter_code
_entity_poly.pdbx_strand_id
1 'polypeptide(L)' 'MKEREVEAKKLIGKKVVRGKTYEYEYYTLPLNLYLPKSLVEKFGTKFMLKVDEEKGIITIKPKSLQ' A
#
# COMPACT_ATOMS: atom_id res chain seq x y z
N MET A 1 -7.37 19.65 5.22
CA MET A 1 -7.42 18.18 4.98
C MET A 1 -7.48 17.91 3.49
N LYS A 2 -6.59 17.06 2.96
CA LYS A 2 -6.59 16.65 1.53
C LYS A 2 -6.98 15.18 1.44
N GLU A 3 -8.00 14.87 0.63
CA GLU A 3 -8.46 13.50 0.37
C GLU A 3 -8.25 13.18 -1.10
N ARG A 4 -7.70 12.00 -1.40
CA ARG A 4 -7.50 11.54 -2.78
C ARG A 4 -7.68 10.04 -2.88
N GLU A 5 -8.18 9.60 -4.03
CA GLU A 5 -8.17 8.20 -4.40
C GLU A 5 -6.78 7.81 -4.92
N VAL A 6 -6.31 6.66 -4.49
CA VAL A 6 -5.00 6.11 -4.84
C VAL A 6 -5.13 4.63 -5.10
N GLU A 7 -4.30 4.14 -6.01
CA GLU A 7 -4.20 2.71 -6.30
C GLU A 7 -2.89 2.15 -5.73
N ALA A 8 -3.00 1.00 -5.07
CA ALA A 8 -1.87 0.29 -4.50
C ALA A 8 -1.01 -0.31 -5.62
N LYS A 9 0.25 0.10 -5.67
CA LYS A 9 1.22 -0.42 -6.63
C LYS A 9 1.92 -1.65 -6.05
N LYS A 10 1.85 -2.77 -6.77
CA LYS A 10 2.58 -3.99 -6.46
C LYS A 10 4.06 -3.84 -6.81
N LEU A 11 4.92 -4.22 -5.88
CA LEU A 11 6.35 -4.38 -6.07
C LEU A 11 6.77 -5.80 -5.69
N ILE A 12 7.69 -6.34 -6.49
CA ILE A 12 8.27 -7.65 -6.27
C ILE A 12 9.76 -7.43 -6.02
N GLY A 13 10.17 -7.55 -4.77
CA GLY A 13 11.58 -7.58 -4.39
C GLY A 13 12.14 -8.99 -4.58
N LYS A 14 13.30 -9.12 -5.22
CA LYS A 14 14.00 -10.40 -5.35
C LYS A 14 15.29 -10.35 -4.54
N LYS A 15 15.52 -11.34 -3.68
CA LYS A 15 16.75 -11.48 -2.91
C LYS A 15 17.35 -12.85 -3.15
N VAL A 16 18.59 -12.89 -3.63
CA VAL A 16 19.34 -14.14 -3.78
C VAL A 16 20.06 -14.43 -2.47
N VAL A 17 19.81 -15.60 -1.89
CA VAL A 17 20.47 -16.10 -0.68
C VAL A 17 20.97 -17.51 -0.95
N ARG A 18 22.30 -17.71 -0.94
CA ARG A 18 22.96 -19.02 -1.17
C ARG A 18 22.50 -19.72 -2.46
N GLY A 19 22.35 -18.96 -3.55
CA GLY A 19 21.90 -19.48 -4.84
C GLY A 19 20.39 -19.73 -4.96
N LYS A 20 19.60 -19.51 -3.90
CA LYS A 20 18.13 -19.53 -3.93
C LYS A 20 17.57 -18.11 -4.05
N THR A 21 16.65 -17.89 -4.98
CA THR A 21 15.96 -16.61 -5.13
C THR A 21 14.69 -16.60 -4.29
N TYR A 22 14.59 -15.63 -3.38
CA TYR A 22 13.41 -15.37 -2.58
C TYR A 22 12.70 -14.14 -3.14
N GLU A 23 11.41 -14.27 -3.42
CA GLU A 23 10.57 -13.17 -3.92
C GLU A 23 9.66 -12.68 -2.78
N TYR A 24 9.66 -11.37 -2.56
CA TYR A 24 8.80 -10.71 -1.60
C TYR A 24 7.87 -9.78 -2.34
N GLU A 25 6.57 -9.99 -2.17
CA GLU A 25 5.53 -9.14 -2.72
C GLU A 25 5.10 -8.12 -1.67
N TYR A 26 5.16 -6.84 -2.04
CA TYR A 26 4.65 -5.77 -1.22
C TYR A 26 3.90 -4.74 -2.05
N TYR A 27 3.01 -4.01 -1.39
CA TYR A 27 2.22 -2.98 -2.03
C TYR A 27 2.60 -1.62 -1.48
N THR A 28 2.53 -0.59 -2.30
CA THR A 28 2.85 0.79 -1.91
C THR A 28 1.76 1.75 -2.35
N LEU A 29 1.52 2.77 -1.52
CA LEU A 29 0.71 3.95 -1.85
C LEU A 29 1.62 5.16 -2.08
N PRO A 30 1.09 6.27 -2.63
CA PRO A 30 1.81 7.54 -2.68
C PRO A 30 2.38 7.93 -1.32
N LEU A 31 3.49 8.68 -1.35
CA LEU A 31 4.34 8.96 -0.18
C LEU A 31 5.14 7.73 0.32
N ASN A 32 5.31 6.72 -0.53
CA ASN A 32 6.05 5.48 -0.22
C ASN A 32 5.51 4.75 1.01
N LEU A 33 4.19 4.82 1.24
CA LEU A 33 3.54 4.12 2.34
C LEU A 33 3.41 2.65 1.99
N TYR A 34 3.97 1.80 2.84
CA TYR A 34 3.89 0.36 2.69
C TYR A 34 2.51 -0.17 3.08
N LEU A 35 1.96 -1.06 2.25
CA LEU A 35 0.75 -1.83 2.53
C LEU A 35 1.09 -3.31 2.65
N PRO A 36 0.66 -3.98 3.74
CA PRO A 36 0.68 -5.42 3.84
C PRO A 36 -0.13 -6.07 2.70
N LYS A 37 0.39 -7.18 2.17
CA LYS A 37 -0.29 -7.97 1.14
C LYS A 37 -1.71 -8.39 1.56
N SER A 38 -1.88 -8.83 2.80
CA SER A 38 -3.18 -9.26 3.33
C SER A 38 -4.27 -8.19 3.30
N LEU A 39 -3.90 -6.91 3.42
CA LEU A 39 -4.83 -5.78 3.30
C LEU A 39 -5.30 -5.62 1.86
N VAL A 40 -4.40 -5.73 0.89
CA VAL A 40 -4.74 -5.61 -0.54
C VAL A 40 -5.54 -6.82 -1.02
N GLU A 41 -5.21 -8.03 -0.56
CA GLU A 41 -5.99 -9.23 -0.86
C GLU A 41 -7.41 -9.16 -0.31
N LYS A 42 -7.59 -8.56 0.87
CA LYS A 42 -8.90 -8.46 1.52
C LYS A 42 -9.78 -7.34 0.96
N PHE A 43 -9.19 -6.21 0.60
CA PHE A 43 -9.95 -4.98 0.28
C PHE A 43 -9.76 -4.47 -1.16
N GLY A 44 -8.96 -5.16 -1.97
CA GLY A 44 -8.60 -4.72 -3.32
C GLY A 44 -7.49 -3.67 -3.33
N THR A 45 -7.27 -3.07 -4.49
CA THR A 45 -6.15 -2.14 -4.73
C THR A 45 -6.52 -0.66 -4.58
N LYS A 46 -7.81 -0.33 -4.44
CA LYS A 46 -8.28 1.07 -4.37
C LYS A 46 -8.45 1.54 -2.94
N PHE A 47 -7.73 2.61 -2.59
CA PHE A 47 -7.75 3.20 -1.27
C PHE A 47 -8.04 4.69 -1.35
N MET A 48 -8.65 5.22 -0.29
CA MET A 48 -8.79 6.64 -0.04
C MET A 48 -7.73 7.06 0.97
N LEU A 49 -6.90 8.02 0.58
CA LEU A 49 -5.81 8.55 1.41
C LEU A 49 -6.17 9.96 1.86
N LYS A 50 -6.25 10.16 3.17
CA LYS A 50 -6.55 11.43 3.83
C LYS A 50 -5.33 11.91 4.58
N VAL A 51 -4.84 13.09 4.22
CA VAL A 51 -3.72 13.75 4.90
C VAL A 51 -4.25 14.92 5.73
N ASP A 52 -4.03 14.83 7.03
CA ASP A 52 -4.20 15.91 8.00
C ASP A 52 -2.81 16.50 8.32
N GLU A 53 -2.48 17.60 7.65
CA GLU A 53 -1.17 18.26 7.78
C GLU A 53 -1.02 18.95 9.14
N GLU A 54 -2.13 19.38 9.78
CA GLU A 54 -2.09 20.05 11.09
C GLU A 54 -1.82 19.07 12.22
N LYS A 55 -2.36 17.84 12.13
CA LYS A 55 -2.14 16.78 13.12
C LYS A 55 -1.00 15.84 12.77
N GLY A 56 -0.46 15.93 11.56
CA GLY A 56 0.54 14.99 11.05
C GLY A 56 0.00 13.56 10.88
N ILE A 57 -1.30 13.41 10.61
CA ILE A 57 -1.97 12.10 10.53
C ILE A 57 -2.26 11.76 9.06
N ILE A 58 -1.85 10.56 8.65
CA ILE A 58 -2.25 9.97 7.38
C ILE A 58 -3.23 8.84 7.66
N THR A 59 -4.44 8.94 7.13
CA THR A 59 -5.46 7.89 7.23
C THR A 59 -5.63 7.21 5.88
N ILE A 60 -5.55 5.87 5.88
CA ILE A 60 -5.78 5.03 4.70
C ILE A 60 -7.08 4.26 4.95
N LYS A 61 -8.03 4.39 4.03
CA LYS A 61 -9.29 3.63 4.07
C LYS A 61 -9.46 2.83 2.79
N PRO A 62 -9.86 1.55 2.86
CA PRO A 62 -10.23 0.83 1.66
C PRO A 62 -11.46 1.48 1.04
N LYS A 63 -11.45 1.66 -0.27
CA LYS A 63 -12.68 2.00 -1.00
C LYS A 63 -13.38 0.66 -1.21
N SER A 64 -14.32 0.33 -0.31
CA SER A 64 -14.99 -0.97 -0.26
C SER A 64 -15.30 -1.49 -1.67
N LEU A 65 -14.98 -2.76 -1.95
CA LEU A 65 -15.61 -3.45 -3.06
C LEU A 65 -17.12 -3.37 -2.81
N GLN A 66 -17.81 -2.72 -3.75
CA GLN A 66 -19.26 -2.72 -3.82
C GLN A 66 -19.72 -4.08 -4.33
#